data_AF-A0A257P5F6-F1
#
_entry.id   AF-A0A257P5F6-F1
#
_cell.length_a   1.000
_cell.length_b   1.000
_cell.length_c   1.000
_cell.angle_alpha   90.00
_cell.angle_beta   90.00
_cell.angle_gamma   90.00
#
_symmetry.space_group_name_H-M   'P 1'
#
loop_
_entity.id
_entity.type
_entity.pdbx_description
1 polymer ?
#
loop_
_entity_poly.entity_id
_entity_poly.type
_entity_poly.pdbx_seq_one_letter_code
_entity_poly.pdbx_strand_id
1 'polypeptide(L)'
;MAPDARLAKLLNHIAACHSAVLPGGRLALYAGADLIGYLKPDLAARLTAAGALSSDGKRATLTKSALPRLTGLAAAAGIRLRGEIFDVRATVEGPVLATLDRGALPDFGVIGVGVHLNGLVRRADGLHLWVGKRAADKKLDPGKLDHLVAGGVPAGFSALDTLIKEAEEEASLPAELARQAVPI
;
A
#
# COMPACT_ATOMS: atom_id res chain seq x y z
N MET A 1 -16.97 25.50 20.00
CA MET A 1 -15.75 24.74 19.64
C MET A 1 -15.16 25.41 18.41
N ALA A 2 -14.07 26.17 18.57
CA ALA A 2 -13.59 27.11 17.54
C ALA A 2 -13.19 26.38 16.24
N PRO A 3 -13.55 26.89 15.05
CA PRO A 3 -13.20 26.31 13.75
C PRO A 3 -11.72 25.95 13.60
N ASP A 4 -10.86 26.74 14.23
CA ASP A 4 -9.40 26.61 14.24
C ASP A 4 -8.92 25.26 14.82
N ALA A 5 -9.53 24.78 15.90
CA ALA A 5 -9.13 23.53 16.55
C ALA A 5 -9.43 22.28 15.70
N ARG A 6 -10.53 22.30 14.92
CA ARG A 6 -10.88 21.19 14.02
C ARG A 6 -9.94 21.12 12.83
N LEU A 7 -9.63 22.28 12.24
CA LEU A 7 -8.68 22.38 11.14
C LEU A 7 -7.28 21.95 11.58
N ALA A 8 -6.81 22.43 12.73
CA ALA A 8 -5.52 22.02 13.28
C ALA A 8 -5.43 20.50 13.49
N LYS A 9 -6.50 19.87 14.01
CA LYS A 9 -6.55 18.40 14.15
C LYS A 9 -6.45 17.68 12.80
N LEU A 10 -7.17 18.14 11.78
CA LEU A 10 -7.08 17.57 10.43
C LEU A 10 -5.67 17.70 9.86
N LEU A 11 -5.07 18.89 9.95
CA LEU A 11 -3.72 19.15 9.47
C LEU A 11 -2.67 18.29 10.18
N ASN A 12 -2.83 18.05 11.48
CA ASN A 12 -1.95 17.14 12.24
C ASN A 12 -2.04 15.69 11.73
N HIS A 13 -3.23 15.22 11.35
CA HIS A 13 -3.38 13.90 10.74
C HIS A 13 -2.70 13.81 9.37
N ILE A 14 -2.84 14.84 8.53
CA ILE A 14 -2.15 14.90 7.23
C ILE A 14 -0.63 14.90 7.43
N ALA A 15 -0.12 15.72 8.35
CA ALA A 15 1.30 15.78 8.67
C ALA A 15 1.85 14.45 9.20
N ALA A 16 1.08 13.74 10.03
CA ALA A 16 1.46 12.41 10.53
C ALA A 16 1.64 11.39 9.40
N CYS A 17 0.80 11.45 8.36
CA CYS A 17 0.93 10.62 7.15
C CYS A 17 2.11 11.01 6.26
N HIS A 18 2.57 12.27 6.33
CA HIS A 18 3.66 12.83 5.52
C HIS A 18 4.97 13.00 6.32
N SER A 19 5.25 12.06 7.22
CA SER A 19 6.43 12.11 8.11
C SER A 19 7.70 11.49 7.51
N ALA A 20 7.60 10.86 6.32
CA ALA A 20 8.74 10.25 5.67
C ALA A 20 9.68 11.30 5.07
N VAL A 21 10.95 11.30 5.49
CA VAL A 21 12.02 12.04 4.82
C VAL A 21 12.72 11.08 3.86
N LEU A 22 12.69 11.36 2.56
CA LEU A 22 13.32 10.54 1.54
C LEU A 22 14.57 11.23 0.97
N PRO A 23 15.70 10.53 0.80
CA PRO A 23 15.87 9.10 1.11
C PRO A 23 16.04 8.82 2.62
N GLY A 24 16.35 9.82 3.46
CA GLY A 24 16.36 9.70 4.93
C GLY A 24 17.18 8.53 5.47
N GLY A 25 18.39 8.33 4.95
CA GLY A 25 19.29 7.21 5.31
C GLY A 25 19.04 5.91 4.53
N ARG A 26 18.08 5.89 3.61
CA ARG A 26 17.81 4.76 2.71
C ARG A 26 18.57 4.88 1.41
N LEU A 27 18.64 3.79 0.67
CA LEU A 27 19.13 3.75 -0.69
C LEU A 27 17.94 3.79 -1.65
N ALA A 28 18.04 4.60 -2.70
CA ALA A 28 17.06 4.63 -3.77
C ALA A 28 17.14 3.30 -4.57
N LEU A 29 16.02 2.58 -4.65
CA LEU A 29 15.90 1.27 -5.29
C LEU A 29 15.43 1.42 -6.73
N TYR A 30 16.16 0.82 -7.67
CA TYR A 30 15.89 0.90 -9.09
C TYR A 30 15.64 -0.46 -9.74
N ALA A 31 14.71 -0.50 -10.69
CA ALA A 31 14.58 -1.54 -11.71
C ALA A 31 15.08 -0.96 -13.04
N GLY A 32 16.31 -1.27 -13.42
CA GLY A 32 16.95 -0.61 -14.56
C GLY A 32 17.16 0.89 -14.30
N ALA A 33 16.48 1.74 -15.08
CA ALA A 33 16.53 3.20 -14.93
C ALA A 33 15.42 3.76 -14.02
N ASP A 34 14.41 2.94 -13.70
CA ASP A 34 13.20 3.38 -13.01
C ASP A 34 13.38 3.31 -11.49
N LEU A 35 13.12 4.42 -10.80
CA LEU A 35 13.06 4.46 -9.33
C LEU A 35 11.74 3.80 -8.89
N ILE A 36 11.84 2.71 -8.13
CA ILE A 36 10.68 1.92 -7.71
C ILE A 36 10.46 1.92 -6.20
N GLY A 37 11.44 2.35 -5.41
CA GLY A 37 11.29 2.41 -3.96
C GLY A 37 12.56 2.80 -3.23
N TYR A 38 12.65 2.39 -1.96
CA TYR A 38 13.75 2.75 -1.07
C TYR A 38 14.08 1.62 -0.09
N LEU A 39 15.35 1.25 0.01
CA LEU A 39 15.82 0.19 0.91
C LEU A 39 16.57 0.75 2.11
N LYS A 40 16.36 0.15 3.29
CA LYS A 40 17.28 0.33 4.41
C LYS A 40 18.67 -0.24 4.06
N PRO A 41 19.78 0.36 4.52
CA PRO A 41 21.13 -0.12 4.23
C PRO A 41 21.34 -1.61 4.51
N ASP A 42 20.86 -2.12 5.65
CA ASP A 42 21.02 -3.53 6.02
C ASP A 42 20.33 -4.49 5.06
N LEU A 43 19.14 -4.15 4.56
CA LEU A 43 18.42 -4.96 3.58
C LEU A 43 19.12 -4.90 2.22
N ALA A 44 19.57 -3.72 1.80
CA ALA A 44 20.35 -3.57 0.58
C ALA A 44 21.64 -4.39 0.62
N ALA A 45 22.35 -4.43 1.75
CA ALA A 45 23.55 -5.23 1.94
C ALA A 45 23.26 -6.74 1.82
N ARG A 46 22.19 -7.24 2.46
CA ARG A 46 21.79 -8.67 2.34
C ARG A 46 21.43 -9.03 0.89
N LEU A 47 20.69 -8.17 0.20
CA LEU A 47 20.32 -8.40 -1.21
C LEU A 47 21.53 -8.31 -2.15
N THR A 48 22.50 -7.44 -1.85
CA THR A 48 23.77 -7.36 -2.58
C THR A 48 24.58 -8.65 -2.42
N ALA A 49 24.71 -9.14 -1.18
CA ALA A 49 25.42 -10.40 -0.90
C ALA A 49 24.76 -11.60 -1.58
N ALA A 50 23.44 -11.57 -1.78
CA ALA A 50 22.68 -12.57 -2.53
C ALA A 50 22.76 -12.41 -4.06
N GLY A 51 23.51 -11.42 -4.58
CA GLY A 51 23.61 -11.13 -6.01
C GLY A 51 22.33 -10.58 -6.64
N ALA A 52 21.39 -10.10 -5.83
CA ALA A 52 20.10 -9.61 -6.30
C ALA A 52 20.14 -8.17 -6.80
N LEU A 53 21.12 -7.38 -6.35
CA LEU A 53 21.30 -5.99 -6.76
C LEU A 53 22.76 -5.58 -6.69
N SER A 54 23.10 -4.50 -7.40
CA SER A 54 24.34 -3.75 -7.19
C SER A 54 24.04 -2.47 -6.40
N SER A 55 25.01 -2.00 -5.60
CA SER A 55 24.84 -0.78 -4.81
C SER A 55 26.12 0.05 -4.72
N ASP A 56 25.96 1.38 -4.69
CA ASP A 56 27.03 2.36 -4.43
C ASP A 56 26.89 3.06 -3.06
N GLY A 57 26.00 2.56 -2.19
CA GLY A 57 25.70 3.14 -0.88
C GLY A 57 24.62 4.24 -0.89
N LYS A 58 24.20 4.76 -2.05
CA LYS A 58 23.07 5.68 -2.20
C LYS A 58 21.98 5.13 -3.13
N ARG A 59 22.40 4.37 -4.13
CA ARG A 59 21.58 3.70 -5.13
C ARG A 59 21.73 2.20 -4.97
N ALA A 60 20.64 1.48 -5.17
CA ALA A 60 20.56 0.03 -5.27
C ALA A 60 19.82 -0.31 -6.56
N THR A 61 20.42 -1.07 -7.48
CA THR A 61 19.79 -1.43 -8.75
C THR A 61 19.61 -2.94 -8.83
N LEU A 62 18.35 -3.40 -8.91
CA LEU A 62 18.03 -4.81 -9.06
C LEU A 62 18.62 -5.36 -10.35
N THR A 63 19.16 -6.58 -10.28
CA THR A 63 19.56 -7.31 -11.48
C THR A 63 18.32 -7.76 -12.25
N LYS A 64 18.43 -7.93 -13.57
CA LYS A 64 17.32 -8.42 -14.40
C LYS A 64 16.80 -9.80 -13.93
N SER A 65 17.69 -10.64 -13.40
CA SER A 65 17.35 -11.96 -12.86
C SER A 65 16.69 -11.91 -11.49
N ALA A 66 16.82 -10.81 -10.75
CA ALA A 66 16.18 -10.63 -9.44
C ALA A 66 14.72 -10.18 -9.53
N LEU A 67 14.35 -9.40 -10.55
CA LEU A 67 12.99 -8.87 -10.74
C LEU A 67 11.88 -9.93 -10.63
N PRO A 68 11.93 -11.07 -11.36
CA PRO A 68 10.88 -12.09 -11.26
C PRO A 68 10.91 -12.90 -9.95
N ARG A 69 11.94 -12.69 -9.10
CA ARG A 69 12.17 -13.46 -7.87
C ARG A 69 12.09 -12.61 -6.61
N LEU A 70 11.60 -11.37 -6.71
CA LEU A 70 11.67 -10.38 -5.64
C LEU A 70 11.01 -10.86 -4.34
N THR A 71 9.85 -11.50 -4.43
CA THR A 71 9.18 -12.13 -3.27
C THR A 71 10.03 -13.22 -2.62
N GLY A 72 10.65 -14.10 -3.41
CA GLY A 72 11.53 -15.15 -2.88
C GLY A 72 12.79 -14.58 -2.21
N LEU A 73 13.33 -13.50 -2.78
CA LEU A 73 14.47 -12.77 -2.21
C LEU A 73 14.09 -12.05 -0.92
N ALA A 74 12.90 -11.47 -0.84
CA ALA A 74 12.36 -10.88 0.38
C ALA A 74 12.24 -11.93 1.50
N ALA A 75 11.68 -13.10 1.19
CA ALA A 75 11.58 -14.21 2.14
C ALA A 75 12.96 -14.68 2.62
N ALA A 76 13.90 -14.90 1.69
CA ALA A 76 15.28 -15.29 2.02
C ALA A 76 16.01 -14.24 2.86
N ALA A 77 15.65 -12.96 2.73
CA ALA A 77 16.15 -11.86 3.55
C ALA A 77 15.48 -11.75 4.93
N GLY A 78 14.61 -12.69 5.29
CA GLY A 78 13.93 -12.79 6.59
C GLY A 78 12.61 -12.01 6.69
N ILE A 79 12.07 -11.51 5.57
CA ILE A 79 10.83 -10.74 5.58
C ILE A 79 9.63 -11.69 5.64
N ARG A 80 8.70 -11.40 6.56
CA ARG A 80 7.48 -12.19 6.72
C ARG A 80 6.48 -11.87 5.60
N LEU A 81 6.25 -12.84 4.73
CA LEU A 81 5.28 -12.76 3.66
C LEU A 81 3.82 -12.88 4.16
N ARG A 82 2.88 -12.47 3.31
CA ARG A 82 1.43 -12.51 3.56
C ARG A 82 0.63 -13.33 2.54
N GLY A 83 1.26 -13.82 1.48
CA GLY A 83 0.61 -14.65 0.46
C GLY A 83 -0.23 -13.86 -0.55
N GLU A 84 -0.04 -12.55 -0.63
CA GLU A 84 -0.82 -11.66 -1.50
C GLU A 84 0.15 -10.80 -2.30
N ILE A 85 0.08 -10.88 -3.63
CA ILE A 85 1.07 -10.28 -4.53
C ILE A 85 0.58 -8.93 -5.02
N PHE A 86 1.46 -7.93 -5.08
CA PHE A 86 1.21 -6.57 -5.54
C PHE A 86 2.16 -6.19 -6.67
N ASP A 87 1.69 -5.31 -7.56
CA ASP A 87 2.51 -4.75 -8.63
C ASP A 87 3.54 -3.77 -8.07
N VAL A 88 4.75 -3.81 -8.61
CA VAL A 88 5.80 -2.82 -8.37
C VAL A 88 5.95 -1.96 -9.62
N ARG A 89 5.78 -0.65 -9.45
CA ARG A 89 5.79 0.36 -10.52
C ARG A 89 6.62 1.56 -10.10
N ALA A 90 7.11 2.33 -11.06
CA ALA A 90 7.81 3.61 -10.80
C ALA A 90 6.82 4.75 -10.49
N THR A 91 5.65 4.70 -11.12
CA THR A 91 4.52 5.61 -10.90
C THR A 91 3.24 4.78 -10.80
N VAL A 92 2.18 5.32 -10.21
CA VAL A 92 0.91 4.58 -9.99
C VAL A 92 0.33 4.07 -11.32
N GLU A 93 0.40 4.88 -12.38
CA GLU A 93 -0.13 4.59 -13.72
C GLU A 93 0.92 3.98 -14.65
N GLY A 94 2.17 3.85 -14.21
CA GLY A 94 3.28 3.33 -15.01
C GLY A 94 3.19 1.81 -15.25
N PRO A 95 4.02 1.22 -16.12
CA PRO A 95 4.00 -0.23 -16.36
C PRO A 95 4.41 -1.02 -15.11
N VAL A 96 3.97 -2.28 -15.03
CA VAL A 96 4.44 -3.24 -14.02
C VAL A 96 5.88 -3.62 -14.33
N LEU A 97 6.78 -3.37 -13.37
CA LEU A 97 8.22 -3.65 -13.50
C LEU A 97 8.64 -4.92 -12.76
N ALA A 98 7.94 -5.25 -11.69
CA ALA A 98 8.09 -6.49 -10.91
C ALA A 98 6.81 -6.74 -10.11
N THR A 99 6.78 -7.85 -9.37
CA THR A 99 5.75 -8.11 -8.37
C THR A 99 6.41 -8.42 -7.02
N LEU A 100 5.72 -8.09 -5.94
CA LEU A 100 6.21 -8.28 -4.58
C LEU A 100 5.06 -8.62 -3.64
N ASP A 101 5.32 -9.49 -2.68
CA ASP A 101 4.35 -9.84 -1.64
C ASP A 101 4.03 -8.63 -0.74
N ARG A 102 2.75 -8.51 -0.35
CA ARG A 102 2.20 -7.45 0.51
C ARG A 102 2.99 -7.25 1.80
N GLY A 103 3.50 -8.33 2.39
CA GLY A 103 4.30 -8.29 3.61
C GLY A 103 5.63 -7.56 3.43
N ALA A 104 6.16 -7.53 2.21
CA ALA A 104 7.46 -6.95 1.89
C ALA A 104 7.41 -5.53 1.30
N LEU A 105 6.24 -5.03 0.89
CA LEU A 105 6.13 -3.68 0.31
C LEU A 105 6.76 -2.59 1.19
N PRO A 106 6.52 -2.54 2.52
CA PRO A 106 7.10 -1.50 3.37
C PRO A 106 8.62 -1.59 3.48
N ASP A 107 9.18 -2.79 3.43
CA ASP A 107 10.63 -3.01 3.54
C ASP A 107 11.38 -2.62 2.26
N PHE A 108 10.73 -2.78 1.10
CA PHE A 108 11.25 -2.31 -0.19
C PHE A 108 10.91 -0.85 -0.49
N GLY A 109 10.06 -0.22 0.33
CA GLY A 109 9.65 1.17 0.16
C GLY A 109 8.99 1.46 -1.18
N VAL A 110 8.30 0.46 -1.75
CA VAL A 110 7.61 0.57 -3.04
C VAL A 110 6.25 1.25 -2.85
N ILE A 111 5.69 1.77 -3.95
CA ILE A 111 4.34 2.34 -3.96
C ILE A 111 3.33 1.23 -3.65
N GLY A 112 2.46 1.45 -2.66
CA GLY A 112 1.27 0.63 -2.41
C GLY A 112 0.04 1.34 -2.97
N VAL A 113 -0.85 0.59 -3.62
CA VAL A 113 -2.13 1.09 -4.12
C VAL A 113 -3.27 0.41 -3.37
N GLY A 114 -4.33 1.16 -3.07
CA GLY A 114 -5.50 0.67 -2.36
C GLY A 114 -6.77 1.40 -2.79
N VAL A 115 -7.91 0.82 -2.42
CA VAL A 115 -9.25 1.37 -2.63
C VAL A 115 -9.91 1.62 -1.29
N HIS A 116 -10.69 2.70 -1.21
CA HIS A 116 -11.42 3.10 -0.02
C HIS A 116 -12.82 3.59 -0.45
N LEU A 117 -13.88 3.07 0.18
CA LEU A 117 -15.26 3.39 -0.16
C LEU A 117 -15.98 4.12 0.97
N ASN A 118 -16.49 5.31 0.66
CA ASN A 118 -17.44 6.02 1.52
C ASN A 118 -18.88 5.59 1.21
N GLY A 119 -19.52 4.88 2.13
CA GLY A 119 -20.93 4.49 2.00
C GLY A 119 -21.88 5.53 2.58
N LEU A 120 -22.54 6.31 1.74
CA LEU A 120 -23.44 7.38 2.17
C LEU A 120 -24.91 6.95 2.14
N VAL A 121 -25.69 7.34 3.15
CA VAL A 121 -27.15 7.15 3.18
C VAL A 121 -27.85 8.42 3.61
N ARG A 122 -28.94 8.78 2.93
CA ARG A 122 -29.79 9.91 3.31
C ARG A 122 -30.96 9.40 4.16
N ARG A 123 -31.10 9.98 5.35
CA ARG A 123 -32.19 9.73 6.30
C ARG A 123 -32.98 11.02 6.51
N ALA A 124 -34.08 10.96 7.25
CA ALA A 124 -34.93 12.13 7.52
C ALA A 124 -34.18 13.26 8.24
N ASP A 125 -33.16 12.92 9.03
CA ASP A 125 -32.28 13.81 9.79
C ASP A 125 -30.99 14.20 9.03
N GLY A 126 -30.82 13.74 7.78
CA GLY A 126 -29.76 14.21 6.89
C GLY A 126 -28.84 13.11 6.37
N LEU A 127 -27.65 13.53 5.92
CA LEU A 127 -26.65 12.65 5.33
C LEU A 127 -25.86 11.92 6.41
N HIS A 128 -25.78 10.60 6.29
CA HIS A 128 -25.05 9.72 7.17
C HIS A 128 -23.97 8.97 6.39
N LEU A 129 -22.91 8.61 7.09
CA LEU A 129 -21.79 7.81 6.57
C LEU A 129 -21.75 6.48 7.34
N TRP A 130 -21.68 5.38 6.61
CA TRP A 130 -21.31 4.09 7.19
C TRP A 130 -19.83 4.10 7.56
N VAL A 131 -19.54 3.75 8.82
CA VAL A 131 -18.19 3.69 9.35
C VAL A 131 -17.95 2.28 9.85
N GLY A 132 -16.97 1.60 9.25
CA GLY A 132 -16.54 0.28 9.70
C GLY A 132 -15.81 0.37 11.03
N LYS A 133 -15.90 -0.68 11.85
CA LYS A 133 -15.00 -0.87 13.00
C LYS A 133 -14.15 -2.09 12.74
N ARG A 134 -12.83 -1.90 12.69
CA ARG A 134 -11.87 -2.97 12.41
C ARG A 134 -11.94 -4.04 13.49
N ALA A 135 -11.91 -5.31 13.08
CA ALA A 135 -11.86 -6.43 14.00
C ALA A 135 -10.62 -6.35 14.92
N ALA A 136 -10.77 -6.88 16.14
CA ALA A 136 -9.74 -6.78 17.18
C ALA A 136 -8.48 -7.62 16.87
N ASP A 137 -8.60 -8.59 15.98
CA ASP A 137 -7.53 -9.50 15.54
C ASP A 137 -6.76 -8.98 14.31
N LYS A 138 -7.13 -7.82 13.75
CA LYS A 138 -6.39 -7.22 12.64
C LYS A 138 -4.98 -6.84 13.08
N LYS A 139 -3.96 -7.29 12.31
CA LYS A 139 -2.54 -6.98 12.57
C LYS A 139 -2.23 -5.48 12.62
N LEU A 140 -2.91 -4.70 11.79
CA LEU A 140 -2.75 -3.25 11.71
C LEU A 140 -4.02 -2.58 12.19
N ASP A 141 -3.86 -1.61 13.10
CA ASP A 141 -4.94 -0.76 13.60
C ASP A 141 -6.17 -1.50 14.12
N PRO A 142 -6.01 -2.51 15.01
CA PRO A 142 -7.16 -3.26 15.56
C PRO A 142 -8.11 -2.33 16.31
N GLY A 143 -9.42 -2.54 16.11
CA GLY A 143 -10.47 -1.79 16.82
C GLY A 143 -10.67 -0.33 16.39
N LYS A 144 -9.85 0.21 15.48
CA LYS A 144 -10.02 1.56 14.94
C LYS A 144 -11.23 1.64 13.99
N LEU A 145 -11.71 2.86 13.78
CA LEU A 145 -12.72 3.16 12.76
C LEU A 145 -12.09 3.15 11.37
N ASP A 146 -12.86 2.74 10.37
CA ASP A 146 -12.43 2.63 8.97
C ASP A 146 -13.57 3.05 8.03
N HIS A 147 -13.26 3.07 6.74
CA HIS A 147 -14.24 3.20 5.66
C HIS A 147 -15.24 2.02 5.68
N LEU A 148 -16.30 2.10 4.86
CA LEU A 148 -17.22 0.97 4.71
C LEU A 148 -16.50 -0.23 4.09
N VAL A 149 -15.61 0.02 3.13
CA VAL A 149 -14.74 -0.98 2.48
C VAL A 149 -13.35 -0.36 2.30
N ALA A 150 -12.29 -1.09 2.61
CA ALA A 150 -10.91 -0.63 2.37
C ALA A 150 -9.93 -1.79 2.15
N GLY A 151 -9.28 -1.82 0.98
CA GLY A 151 -8.36 -2.91 0.61
C GLY A 151 -7.18 -2.45 -0.22
N GLY A 152 -6.10 -3.22 -0.22
CA GLY A 152 -4.98 -3.00 -1.14
C GLY A 152 -5.31 -3.61 -2.50
N VAL A 153 -4.84 -3.01 -3.59
CA VAL A 153 -5.05 -3.51 -4.97
C VAL A 153 -3.99 -4.57 -5.29
N PRO A 154 -4.35 -5.87 -5.41
CA PRO A 154 -3.40 -6.92 -5.74
C PRO A 154 -2.90 -6.82 -7.19
N ALA A 155 -1.80 -7.51 -7.47
CA ALA A 155 -1.22 -7.60 -8.81
C ALA A 155 -2.25 -8.10 -9.83
N GLY A 156 -2.37 -7.38 -10.95
CA GLY A 156 -3.29 -7.72 -12.04
C GLY A 156 -4.76 -7.37 -11.80
N PHE A 157 -5.13 -6.80 -10.65
CA PHE A 157 -6.49 -6.32 -10.39
C PHE A 157 -6.63 -4.84 -10.75
N SER A 158 -7.80 -4.46 -11.27
CA SER A 158 -8.18 -3.05 -11.32
C SER A 158 -8.63 -2.56 -9.94
N ALA A 159 -8.70 -1.24 -9.76
CA ALA A 159 -9.29 -0.65 -8.57
C ALA A 159 -10.76 -1.09 -8.40
N LEU A 160 -11.54 -1.14 -9.49
CA LEU A 160 -12.93 -1.56 -9.42
C LEU A 160 -13.08 -3.05 -9.05
N ASP A 161 -12.25 -3.93 -9.63
CA ASP A 161 -12.30 -5.36 -9.30
C ASP A 161 -11.93 -5.61 -7.84
N THR A 162 -10.92 -4.90 -7.35
CA THR A 162 -10.54 -4.92 -5.93
C THR A 162 -11.69 -4.43 -5.06
N LEU A 163 -12.29 -3.30 -5.41
CA LEU A 163 -13.40 -2.73 -4.64
C LEU A 163 -14.57 -3.72 -4.52
N ILE A 164 -14.94 -4.38 -5.62
CA ILE A 164 -16.06 -5.33 -5.63
C ILE A 164 -15.76 -6.54 -4.74
N LYS A 165 -14.55 -7.12 -4.86
CA LYS A 165 -14.11 -8.24 -4.01
C LYS A 165 -14.14 -7.86 -2.53
N GLU A 166 -13.49 -6.75 -2.17
CA GLU A 166 -13.38 -6.32 -0.76
C GLU A 166 -14.76 -5.92 -0.20
N ALA A 167 -15.66 -5.38 -1.03
CA ALA A 167 -17.01 -5.00 -0.60
C ALA A 167 -17.87 -6.21 -0.22
N GLU A 168 -17.73 -7.32 -0.94
CA GLU A 168 -18.36 -8.59 -0.59
C GLU A 168 -17.77 -9.16 0.71
N GLU A 169 -16.44 -9.22 0.81
CA GLU A 169 -15.72 -9.83 1.94
C GLU A 169 -15.88 -9.04 3.25
N GLU A 170 -15.82 -7.71 3.21
CA GLU A 170 -15.77 -6.87 4.43
C GLU A 170 -17.14 -6.34 4.87
N ALA A 171 -18.07 -6.17 3.94
CA ALA A 171 -19.35 -5.51 4.20
C ALA A 171 -20.56 -6.28 3.65
N SER A 172 -20.37 -7.46 3.08
CA SER A 172 -21.42 -8.27 2.45
C SER A 172 -22.26 -7.48 1.44
N LEU A 173 -21.61 -6.54 0.74
CA LEU A 173 -22.26 -5.77 -0.32
C LEU A 173 -22.27 -6.60 -1.60
N PRO A 174 -23.42 -6.76 -2.26
CA PRO A 174 -23.50 -7.46 -3.53
C PRO A 174 -22.74 -6.70 -4.62
N ALA A 175 -22.15 -7.44 -5.56
CA ALA A 175 -21.32 -6.87 -6.63
C ALA A 175 -22.08 -5.83 -7.46
N GLU A 176 -23.37 -6.04 -7.72
CA GLU A 176 -24.25 -5.13 -8.46
C GLU A 176 -24.35 -3.76 -7.78
N LEU A 177 -24.32 -3.72 -6.45
CA LEU A 177 -24.34 -2.48 -5.69
C LEU A 177 -22.94 -1.85 -5.65
N ALA A 178 -21.88 -2.64 -5.42
CA ALA A 178 -20.51 -2.14 -5.40
C ALA A 178 -20.09 -1.50 -6.74
N ARG A 179 -20.60 -2.01 -7.86
CA ARG A 179 -20.39 -1.44 -9.21
C ARG A 179 -20.96 -0.04 -9.42
N GLN A 180 -21.84 0.42 -8.54
CA GLN A 180 -22.40 1.78 -8.61
C GLN A 180 -21.49 2.81 -7.94
N ALA A 181 -20.36 2.39 -7.36
CA ALA A 181 -19.38 3.32 -6.79
C ALA A 181 -18.86 4.30 -7.84
N VAL A 182 -18.76 5.56 -7.45
CA VAL A 182 -18.29 6.66 -8.32
C VAL A 182 -16.88 7.04 -7.86
N PRO A 183 -15.87 7.04 -8.76
CA PRO A 183 -14.53 7.51 -8.43
C PRO A 183 -14.56 9.03 -8.17
N ILE A 184 -13.68 9.50 -7.29
CA ILE A 184 -13.57 10.90 -6.86
C ILE A 184 -12.26 11.49 -7.37
#